data_AF-A0A533Q9Z8-F1
#
_entry.id   AF-A0A533Q9Z8-F1
#
_cell.length_a   1.000
_cell.length_b   1.000
_cell.length_c   1.000
_cell.angle_alpha   90.00
_cell.angle_beta   90.00
_cell.angle_gamma   90.00
#
_symmetry.space_group_name_H-M   'P 1'
#
loop_
_entity.id
_entity.type
_entity.pdbx_description
1 polymer ?
#
loop_
_entity_poly.entity_id
_entity_poly.type
_entity_poly.pdbx_seq_one_letter_code
_entity_poly.pdbx_strand_id
1 'polypeptide(L)'
;MEIWQFFIIFAVGVTAGFMNTLAGGGSLLTLPMLIFLGLPAAVANGTNRLAITVQSIFAVAGFRRKGVSDFKASLILSCPPLIGAVIGAQLAVGISDVLFKRTLAIVMILILGLILWNPVQRKNGNTYSNEDISKLSWKRRTVIMVSLFFAGVYGGFIQAGVGFLIIMALNILGRLNLVKTNSHKVFIAGINAMFSLLVFVAHNKIYWTIGLILAMGNGLGAWVGSHFAVSKGERFIRMILTMCVIAMVVKLLVSSIGIGAYLGEEDDKTDARYFHAIIEAIGLGCSVIDTAINYRDMRSEKIVGRVIQSLMKKDPQIREQVIIATKGGFIPVDSESGEAPSEFVRNRFLKAGILNRADIVMGCHSLKPEYIRECVLMSLKNLGLEYIDIYYIHNPEL
;
A
#
# COMPACT_ATOMS: atom_id res chain seq x y z
N MET A 1 -20.90 10.17 4.06
CA MET A 1 -20.09 10.81 3.00
C MET A 1 -20.72 12.12 2.64
N GLU A 2 -19.92 13.14 2.43
CA GLU A 2 -20.39 14.46 2.01
C GLU A 2 -20.47 14.56 0.48
N ILE A 3 -21.32 15.46 -0.03
CA ILE A 3 -21.61 15.60 -1.46
C ILE A 3 -20.34 15.86 -2.29
N TRP A 4 -19.40 16.66 -1.78
CA TRP A 4 -18.15 16.96 -2.48
C TRP A 4 -17.27 15.72 -2.72
N GLN A 5 -17.36 14.70 -1.86
CA GLN A 5 -16.59 13.46 -2.01
C GLN A 5 -17.04 12.69 -3.26
N PHE A 6 -18.32 12.75 -3.63
CA PHE A 6 -18.83 12.11 -4.84
C PHE A 6 -18.28 12.76 -6.12
N PHE A 7 -18.12 14.10 -6.13
CA PHE A 7 -17.48 14.80 -7.24
C PHE A 7 -16.02 14.39 -7.41
N ILE A 8 -15.28 14.24 -6.31
CA ILE A 8 -13.89 13.76 -6.34
C ILE A 8 -13.82 12.33 -6.86
N ILE A 9 -14.67 11.43 -6.36
CA ILE A 9 -14.73 10.03 -6.83
C ILE A 9 -14.97 9.99 -8.34
N PHE A 10 -15.92 10.78 -8.82
CA PHE A 10 -16.23 10.88 -10.24
C PHE A 10 -15.02 11.39 -11.05
N ALA A 11 -14.39 12.49 -10.64
CA ALA A 11 -13.24 13.08 -11.33
C ALA A 11 -12.01 12.15 -11.35
N VAL A 12 -11.72 11.48 -10.23
CA VAL A 12 -10.69 10.44 -10.14
C VAL A 12 -11.06 9.27 -11.04
N GLY A 13 -12.34 8.90 -11.09
CA GLY A 13 -12.86 7.88 -11.99
C GLY A 13 -12.61 8.21 -13.46
N VAL A 14 -12.92 9.44 -13.90
CA VAL A 14 -12.64 9.90 -15.28
C VAL A 14 -11.15 9.79 -15.60
N THR A 15 -10.30 10.26 -14.70
CA THR A 15 -8.83 10.19 -14.87
C THR A 15 -8.34 8.75 -14.95
N ALA A 16 -8.79 7.89 -14.04
CA ALA A 16 -8.43 6.48 -14.01
C ALA A 16 -8.90 5.73 -15.26
N GLY A 17 -10.13 5.97 -15.71
CA GLY A 17 -10.72 5.37 -16.90
C GLY A 17 -9.94 5.70 -18.17
N PHE A 18 -9.55 6.97 -18.29
CA PHE A 18 -8.71 7.47 -19.38
C PHE A 18 -7.33 6.77 -19.39
N MET A 19 -6.65 6.74 -18.24
CA MET A 19 -5.33 6.13 -18.10
C MET A 19 -5.33 4.63 -18.36
N ASN A 20 -6.30 3.91 -17.80
CA ASN A 20 -6.45 2.47 -18.00
C ASN A 20 -6.72 2.12 -19.46
N THR A 21 -7.36 3.01 -20.22
CA THR A 21 -7.60 2.79 -21.66
C THR A 21 -6.32 2.92 -22.48
N LEU A 22 -5.48 3.93 -22.19
CA LEU A 22 -4.31 4.30 -23.00
C LEU A 22 -3.01 3.55 -22.68
N ALA A 23 -2.76 3.30 -21.40
CA ALA A 23 -1.53 2.65 -20.95
C ALA A 23 -1.91 1.57 -19.93
N GLY A 24 -2.40 1.98 -18.78
CA GLY A 24 -2.67 1.10 -17.64
C GLY A 24 -2.44 1.87 -16.35
N GLY A 25 -2.68 1.22 -15.22
CA GLY A 25 -2.35 1.78 -13.91
C GLY A 25 -3.35 2.81 -13.35
N GLY A 26 -4.45 3.12 -14.03
CA GLY A 26 -5.52 3.97 -13.47
C GLY A 26 -6.09 3.43 -12.16
N SER A 27 -6.12 2.09 -11.98
CA SER A 27 -6.49 1.48 -10.69
C SER A 27 -5.54 1.82 -9.53
N LEU A 28 -4.31 2.27 -9.82
CA LEU A 28 -3.36 2.75 -8.82
C LEU A 28 -3.74 4.14 -8.29
N LEU A 29 -4.71 4.82 -8.91
CA LEU A 29 -5.32 6.05 -8.39
C LEU A 29 -6.59 5.74 -7.60
N THR A 30 -7.43 4.84 -8.10
CA THR A 30 -8.73 4.55 -7.50
C THR A 30 -8.61 3.79 -6.19
N LEU A 31 -7.73 2.80 -6.07
CA LEU A 31 -7.59 2.04 -4.83
C LEU A 31 -7.11 2.90 -3.65
N PRO A 32 -6.04 3.72 -3.79
CA PRO A 32 -5.66 4.61 -2.70
C PRO A 32 -6.77 5.58 -2.35
N MET A 33 -7.38 6.23 -3.34
CA MET A 33 -8.48 7.17 -3.10
C MET A 33 -9.62 6.52 -2.29
N LEU A 34 -10.07 5.33 -2.66
CA LEU A 34 -11.13 4.62 -1.95
C LEU A 34 -10.72 4.28 -0.50
N ILE A 35 -9.48 3.88 -0.28
CA ILE A 35 -8.95 3.55 1.05
C ILE A 35 -8.77 4.81 1.90
N PHE A 36 -8.35 5.93 1.30
CA PHE A 36 -8.30 7.23 1.96
C PHE A 36 -9.68 7.76 2.36
N LEU A 37 -10.72 7.42 1.59
CA LEU A 37 -12.12 7.70 1.95
C LEU A 37 -12.65 6.78 3.07
N GLY A 38 -11.80 5.88 3.61
CA GLY A 38 -12.11 5.04 4.76
C GLY A 38 -12.67 3.67 4.42
N LEU A 39 -12.65 3.25 3.15
CA LEU A 39 -13.12 1.90 2.80
C LEU A 39 -12.08 0.86 3.27
N PRO A 40 -12.52 -0.27 3.86
CA PRO A 40 -11.65 -1.42 4.07
C PRO A 40 -10.97 -1.84 2.75
N ALA A 41 -9.71 -2.26 2.80
CA ALA A 41 -8.90 -2.47 1.60
C ALA A 41 -9.51 -3.52 0.67
N ALA A 42 -10.06 -4.61 1.22
CA ALA A 42 -10.77 -5.62 0.45
C ALA A 42 -12.05 -5.09 -0.22
N VAL A 43 -12.79 -4.19 0.46
CA VAL A 43 -14.03 -3.59 -0.08
C VAL A 43 -13.69 -2.56 -1.16
N ALA A 44 -12.66 -1.73 -0.96
CA ALA A 44 -12.15 -0.82 -1.98
C ALA A 44 -11.71 -1.59 -3.25
N ASN A 45 -11.03 -2.72 -3.05
CA ASN A 45 -10.63 -3.64 -4.11
C ASN A 45 -11.83 -4.18 -4.89
N GLY A 46 -12.86 -4.69 -4.21
CA GLY A 46 -14.10 -5.15 -4.84
C GLY A 46 -14.85 -4.04 -5.57
N THR A 47 -15.01 -2.89 -4.92
CA THR A 47 -15.70 -1.70 -5.46
C THR A 47 -15.04 -1.20 -6.75
N ASN A 48 -13.70 -1.22 -6.81
CA ASN A 48 -12.97 -0.83 -8.02
C ASN A 48 -13.27 -1.75 -9.21
N ARG A 49 -13.62 -3.03 -9.01
CA ARG A 49 -13.92 -3.97 -10.12
C ARG A 49 -15.16 -3.55 -10.89
N LEU A 50 -16.18 -3.05 -10.18
CA LEU A 50 -17.39 -2.53 -10.82
C LEU A 50 -17.04 -1.40 -11.80
N ALA A 51 -16.15 -0.49 -11.36
CA ALA A 51 -15.69 0.60 -12.20
C ALA A 51 -14.90 0.12 -13.42
N ILE A 52 -13.99 -0.84 -13.25
CA ILE A 52 -13.21 -1.40 -14.36
C ILE A 52 -14.09 -2.19 -15.35
N THR A 53 -15.12 -2.90 -14.87
CA THR A 53 -16.06 -3.59 -15.75
C THR A 53 -16.79 -2.59 -16.66
N VAL A 54 -17.34 -1.51 -16.10
CA VAL A 54 -18.00 -0.46 -16.90
C VAL A 54 -17.00 0.25 -17.82
N GLN A 55 -15.83 0.61 -17.30
CA GLN A 55 -14.73 1.19 -18.08
C GLN A 55 -14.42 0.37 -19.33
N SER A 56 -14.26 -0.94 -19.18
CA SER A 56 -13.90 -1.84 -20.28
C SER A 56 -15.00 -1.94 -21.32
N ILE A 57 -16.28 -1.90 -20.93
CA ILE A 57 -17.40 -1.87 -21.88
C ILE A 57 -17.30 -0.61 -22.77
N PHE A 58 -17.12 0.57 -22.16
CA PHE A 58 -17.00 1.83 -22.90
C PHE A 58 -15.72 1.90 -23.75
N ALA A 59 -14.58 1.42 -23.23
CA ALA A 59 -13.33 1.37 -24.00
C ALA A 59 -13.43 0.45 -25.22
N VAL A 60 -13.98 -0.76 -25.05
CA VAL A 60 -14.18 -1.72 -26.15
C VAL A 60 -15.13 -1.15 -27.20
N ALA A 61 -16.24 -0.52 -26.77
CA ALA A 61 -17.16 0.14 -27.69
C ALA A 61 -16.49 1.27 -28.48
N GLY A 62 -15.67 2.09 -27.83
CA GLY A 62 -14.93 3.17 -28.46
C GLY A 62 -13.87 2.69 -29.47
N PHE A 63 -13.08 1.66 -29.13
CA PHE A 63 -12.14 1.05 -30.08
C PHE A 63 -12.86 0.40 -31.27
N ARG A 64 -13.98 -0.29 -31.02
CA ARG A 64 -14.81 -0.88 -32.08
C ARG A 64 -15.36 0.16 -33.04
N ARG A 65 -15.81 1.33 -32.55
CA ARG A 65 -16.29 2.43 -33.38
C ARG A 65 -15.21 2.99 -34.31
N LYS A 66 -13.93 2.88 -33.94
CA LYS A 66 -12.78 3.26 -34.77
C LYS A 66 -12.32 2.17 -35.74
N GLY A 67 -13.01 1.04 -35.82
CA GLY A 67 -12.59 -0.11 -36.62
C GLY A 67 -11.40 -0.88 -36.03
N VAL A 68 -10.99 -0.58 -34.79
CA VAL A 68 -9.95 -1.32 -34.09
C VAL A 68 -10.61 -2.36 -33.19
N SER A 69 -10.94 -3.51 -33.77
CA SER A 69 -11.50 -4.63 -33.00
C SER A 69 -11.12 -5.95 -33.64
N ASP A 70 -10.57 -6.85 -32.84
CA ASP A 70 -10.43 -8.26 -33.18
C ASP A 70 -11.06 -9.05 -32.03
N PHE A 71 -12.39 -9.13 -32.08
CA PHE A 71 -13.21 -9.72 -31.03
C PHE A 71 -12.87 -11.20 -30.82
N LYS A 72 -12.65 -11.95 -31.91
CA LYS A 72 -12.36 -13.38 -31.84
C LYS A 72 -11.03 -13.63 -31.14
N ALA A 73 -9.97 -12.90 -31.49
CA ALA A 73 -8.70 -13.04 -30.80
C ALA A 73 -8.77 -12.57 -29.34
N SER A 74 -9.43 -11.44 -29.08
CA SER A 74 -9.65 -10.94 -27.71
C SER A 74 -10.37 -11.96 -26.83
N LEU A 75 -11.42 -12.60 -27.35
CA LEU A 75 -12.19 -13.60 -26.62
C LEU A 75 -11.32 -14.83 -26.30
N ILE A 76 -10.58 -15.35 -27.27
CA ILE A 76 -9.68 -16.49 -27.09
C ILE A 76 -8.58 -16.17 -26.06
N LEU A 77 -7.99 -14.97 -26.13
CA LEU A 77 -6.97 -14.51 -25.17
C LEU A 77 -7.55 -14.27 -23.77
N SER A 78 -8.87 -14.04 -23.64
CA SER A 78 -9.52 -13.82 -22.36
C SER A 78 -9.85 -15.10 -21.59
N CYS A 79 -9.84 -16.28 -22.23
CA CYS A 79 -10.20 -17.53 -21.57
C CYS A 79 -9.26 -17.92 -20.41
N PRO A 80 -7.92 -17.92 -20.56
CA PRO A 80 -7.03 -18.21 -19.43
C PRO A 80 -7.14 -17.19 -18.27
N PRO A 81 -7.08 -15.86 -18.51
CA PRO A 81 -7.20 -14.89 -17.42
C PRO A 81 -8.55 -14.93 -16.74
N LEU A 82 -9.64 -15.33 -17.40
CA LEU A 82 -10.95 -15.54 -16.76
C LEU A 82 -10.85 -16.57 -15.63
N ILE A 83 -10.28 -17.74 -15.90
CA ILE A 83 -10.09 -18.80 -14.90
C ILE A 83 -9.20 -18.29 -13.78
N GLY A 84 -8.10 -17.60 -14.15
CA GLY A 84 -7.23 -16.94 -13.19
C GLY A 84 -7.99 -15.93 -12.32
N ALA A 85 -8.88 -15.11 -12.90
CA ALA A 85 -9.62 -14.07 -12.21
C ALA A 85 -10.45 -14.63 -11.06
N VAL A 86 -11.13 -15.76 -11.31
CA VAL A 86 -11.96 -16.43 -10.30
C VAL A 86 -11.07 -16.97 -9.17
N ILE A 87 -9.97 -17.66 -9.51
CA ILE A 87 -9.02 -18.19 -8.52
C ILE A 87 -8.44 -17.05 -7.67
N GLY A 88 -7.94 -16.00 -8.31
CA GLY A 88 -7.38 -14.83 -7.65
C GLY A 88 -8.39 -14.11 -6.76
N ALA A 89 -9.63 -13.97 -7.22
CA ALA A 89 -10.68 -13.34 -6.43
C ALA A 89 -11.05 -14.17 -5.19
N GLN A 90 -11.12 -15.50 -5.33
CA GLN A 90 -11.37 -16.40 -4.19
C GLN A 90 -10.24 -16.32 -3.15
N LEU A 91 -8.98 -16.27 -3.61
CA LEU A 91 -7.84 -16.05 -2.73
C LEU A 91 -7.93 -14.70 -2.01
N ALA A 92 -8.37 -13.64 -2.69
CA ALA A 92 -8.46 -12.31 -2.09
C ALA A 92 -9.57 -12.19 -1.03
N VAL A 93 -10.72 -12.84 -1.23
CA VAL A 93 -11.82 -12.82 -0.25
C VAL A 93 -11.62 -13.79 0.91
N GLY A 94 -10.77 -14.81 0.74
CA GLY A 94 -10.49 -15.84 1.74
C GLY A 94 -9.42 -15.48 2.78
N ILE A 95 -8.69 -14.36 2.61
CA ILE A 95 -7.65 -13.93 3.55
C ILE A 95 -8.14 -12.84 4.52
N SER A 96 -7.45 -12.71 5.66
CA SER A 96 -7.74 -11.65 6.63
C SER A 96 -7.44 -10.25 6.06
N ASP A 97 -8.11 -9.21 6.57
CA ASP A 97 -7.92 -7.82 6.11
C ASP A 97 -6.47 -7.34 6.37
N VAL A 98 -5.85 -7.80 7.47
CA VAL A 98 -4.43 -7.55 7.79
C VAL A 98 -3.52 -8.14 6.71
N LEU A 99 -3.72 -9.42 6.37
CA LEU A 99 -2.90 -10.07 5.35
C LEU A 99 -3.13 -9.42 3.98
N PHE A 100 -4.37 -9.07 3.65
CA PHE A 100 -4.70 -8.38 2.41
C PHE A 100 -4.00 -7.02 2.31
N LYS A 101 -4.03 -6.20 3.37
CA LYS A 101 -3.31 -4.90 3.42
C LYS A 101 -1.81 -5.08 3.23
N ARG A 102 -1.19 -6.06 3.90
CA ARG A 102 0.25 -6.36 3.76
C ARG A 102 0.58 -6.79 2.34
N THR A 103 -0.18 -7.71 1.75
CA THR A 103 0.02 -8.14 0.36
C THR A 103 -0.18 -6.98 -0.62
N LEU A 104 -1.20 -6.14 -0.40
CA LEU A 104 -1.43 -4.95 -1.21
C LEU A 104 -0.24 -3.99 -1.14
N ALA A 105 0.32 -3.72 0.03
CA ALA A 105 1.49 -2.87 0.20
C ALA A 105 2.71 -3.41 -0.56
N ILE A 106 3.02 -4.71 -0.41
CA ILE A 106 4.13 -5.36 -1.13
C ILE A 106 3.94 -5.24 -2.64
N VAL A 107 2.73 -5.53 -3.14
CA VAL A 107 2.39 -5.43 -4.55
C VAL A 107 2.51 -3.99 -5.07
N MET A 108 2.13 -3.00 -4.26
CA MET A 108 2.29 -1.58 -4.61
C MET A 108 3.77 -1.20 -4.73
N ILE A 109 4.64 -1.68 -3.84
CA ILE A 109 6.10 -1.47 -3.93
C ILE A 109 6.68 -2.13 -5.19
N LEU A 110 6.27 -3.35 -5.52
CA LEU A 110 6.70 -4.04 -6.74
C LEU A 110 6.27 -3.27 -8.00
N ILE A 111 5.04 -2.76 -8.03
CA ILE A 111 4.53 -1.92 -9.12
C ILE A 111 5.32 -0.61 -9.20
N LEU A 112 5.62 0.03 -8.07
CA LEU A 112 6.45 1.23 -8.06
C LEU A 112 7.82 0.96 -8.70
N GLY A 113 8.46 -0.16 -8.36
CA GLY A 113 9.70 -0.60 -8.98
C GLY A 113 9.57 -0.80 -10.50
N LEU A 114 8.48 -1.44 -10.96
CA LEU A 114 8.20 -1.61 -12.40
C LEU A 114 8.00 -0.26 -13.11
N ILE A 115 7.28 0.68 -12.50
CA ILE A 115 7.03 2.02 -13.04
C ILE A 115 8.36 2.80 -13.16
N LEU A 116 9.25 2.71 -12.18
CA LEU A 116 10.54 3.40 -12.18
C LEU A 116 11.54 2.76 -13.16
N TRP A 117 11.55 1.44 -13.30
CA TRP A 117 12.47 0.72 -14.20
C TRP A 117 12.14 0.94 -15.70
N ASN A 118 10.88 1.26 -16.05
CA ASN A 118 10.46 1.48 -17.43
C ASN A 118 10.70 0.30 -18.43
N PRO A 119 10.37 -0.96 -18.10
CA PRO A 119 10.64 -2.08 -19.00
C PRO A 119 9.78 -2.07 -20.26
N VAL A 120 8.58 -1.48 -20.21
CA VAL A 120 7.58 -1.50 -21.31
C VAL A 120 8.04 -0.70 -22.53
N GLN A 121 8.99 0.24 -22.38
CA GLN A 121 9.33 1.20 -23.43
C GLN A 121 10.77 1.12 -23.92
N ARG A 122 11.61 0.31 -23.28
CA ARG A 122 13.04 0.19 -23.62
C ARG A 122 13.32 -0.45 -25.00
N LYS A 123 12.29 -0.81 -25.80
CA LYS A 123 12.46 -1.38 -27.16
C LYS A 123 11.59 -0.70 -28.22
N ASN A 124 11.69 0.63 -28.36
CA ASN A 124 11.27 1.32 -29.59
C ASN A 124 12.40 1.33 -30.62
N GLY A 125 12.77 0.13 -31.10
CA GLY A 125 13.69 -0.06 -32.23
C GLY A 125 13.02 -0.81 -33.36
N ASN A 126 12.21 -0.12 -34.17
CA ASN A 126 11.80 -0.44 -35.55
C ASN A 126 11.44 -1.90 -35.92
N THR A 127 10.32 -2.45 -35.42
CA THR A 127 9.73 -3.67 -36.04
C THR A 127 8.30 -3.94 -35.55
N TYR A 128 7.36 -3.00 -35.67
CA TYR A 128 5.95 -3.36 -35.46
C TYR A 128 5.52 -4.29 -36.60
N SER A 129 5.07 -5.51 -36.30
CA SER A 129 4.48 -6.40 -37.31
C SER A 129 2.96 -6.37 -37.15
N ASN A 130 2.25 -6.23 -38.27
CA ASN A 130 0.81 -6.48 -38.34
C ASN A 130 0.55 -7.99 -38.51
N GLU A 131 1.30 -8.85 -37.81
CA GLU A 131 0.99 -10.27 -37.83
C GLU A 131 -0.28 -10.54 -37.03
N ASP A 132 -1.23 -11.23 -37.66
CA ASP A 132 -2.40 -11.72 -36.95
C ASP A 132 -2.01 -12.76 -35.92
N ILE A 133 -2.64 -12.71 -34.74
CA ILE A 133 -2.41 -13.63 -33.61
C ILE A 133 -2.58 -15.10 -34.05
N SER A 134 -3.36 -15.35 -35.11
CA SER A 134 -3.57 -16.67 -35.71
C SER A 134 -2.32 -17.27 -36.39
N LYS A 135 -1.32 -16.45 -36.76
CA LYS A 135 -0.10 -16.88 -37.47
C LYS A 135 1.07 -17.20 -36.53
N LEU A 136 0.86 -17.14 -35.22
CA LEU A 136 1.91 -17.37 -34.23
C LEU A 136 2.25 -18.85 -34.06
N SER A 137 3.55 -19.13 -33.87
CA SER A 137 4.03 -20.45 -33.45
C SER A 137 3.32 -20.90 -32.17
N TRP A 138 2.97 -22.20 -32.11
CA TRP A 138 2.29 -22.80 -30.96
C TRP A 138 3.02 -22.55 -29.63
N LYS A 139 4.36 -22.61 -29.62
CA LYS A 139 5.18 -22.35 -28.41
C LYS A 139 4.94 -20.94 -27.88
N ARG A 140 4.94 -19.93 -28.76
CA ARG A 140 4.69 -18.53 -28.38
C ARG A 140 3.28 -18.38 -27.85
N ARG A 141 2.29 -18.89 -28.58
CA ARG A 141 0.89 -18.83 -28.17
C ARG A 141 0.67 -19.42 -26.77
N THR A 142 1.28 -20.57 -26.46
CA THR A 142 1.22 -21.18 -25.14
C THR A 142 1.83 -20.29 -24.05
N VAL A 143 3.02 -19.71 -24.29
CA VAL A 143 3.66 -18.80 -23.33
C VAL A 143 2.75 -17.60 -23.02
N ILE A 144 2.08 -17.04 -24.03
CA ILE A 144 1.13 -15.93 -23.81
C ILE A 144 -0.09 -16.39 -23.01
N MET A 145 -0.70 -17.53 -23.34
CA MET A 145 -1.86 -18.02 -22.59
C MET A 145 -1.53 -18.28 -21.13
N VAL A 146 -0.37 -18.88 -20.85
CA VAL A 146 0.12 -19.10 -19.47
C VAL A 146 0.40 -17.76 -18.77
N SER A 147 1.05 -16.82 -19.45
CA SER A 147 1.33 -15.49 -18.89
C SER A 147 0.03 -14.73 -18.57
N LEU A 148 -0.97 -14.81 -19.46
CA LEU A 148 -2.27 -14.20 -19.26
C LEU A 148 -3.06 -14.89 -18.14
N PHE A 149 -2.96 -16.21 -17.98
CA PHE A 149 -3.53 -16.91 -16.82
C PHE A 149 -3.02 -16.33 -15.50
N PHE A 150 -1.69 -16.21 -15.34
CA PHE A 150 -1.11 -15.63 -14.12
C PHE A 150 -1.43 -14.15 -13.95
N ALA A 151 -1.45 -13.38 -15.04
CA ALA A 151 -1.94 -12.00 -15.01
C ALA A 151 -3.40 -11.93 -14.55
N GLY A 152 -4.22 -12.92 -14.92
CA GLY A 152 -5.60 -13.06 -14.48
C GLY A 152 -5.73 -13.42 -13.00
N VAL A 153 -4.91 -14.37 -12.49
CA VAL A 153 -4.84 -14.67 -11.05
C VAL A 153 -4.50 -13.41 -10.26
N TYR A 154 -3.46 -12.70 -10.69
CA TYR A 154 -3.07 -11.44 -10.08
C TYR A 154 -4.18 -10.37 -10.15
N GLY A 155 -4.81 -10.21 -11.32
CA GLY A 155 -5.88 -9.23 -11.50
C GLY A 155 -7.14 -9.58 -10.70
N GLY A 156 -7.49 -10.86 -10.64
CA GLY A 156 -8.56 -11.37 -9.79
C GLY A 156 -8.31 -11.07 -8.31
N PHE A 157 -7.04 -11.09 -7.87
CA PHE A 157 -6.65 -10.81 -6.49
C PHE A 157 -6.66 -9.31 -6.15
N ILE A 158 -5.91 -8.44 -6.85
CA ILE A 158 -5.74 -7.00 -6.50
C ILE A 158 -6.26 -6.00 -7.56
N GLN A 159 -6.45 -6.39 -8.82
CA GLN A 159 -6.95 -5.52 -9.91
C GLN A 159 -6.25 -4.14 -10.05
N ALA A 160 -5.01 -4.01 -9.56
CA ALA A 160 -4.17 -2.83 -9.68
C ALA A 160 -3.03 -3.11 -10.64
N GLY A 161 -2.68 -2.20 -11.56
CA GLY A 161 -1.56 -2.41 -12.49
C GLY A 161 -1.68 -3.60 -13.47
N VAL A 162 -2.80 -4.34 -13.47
CA VAL A 162 -3.04 -5.53 -14.33
C VAL A 162 -2.83 -5.23 -15.81
N GLY A 163 -3.22 -4.03 -16.25
CA GLY A 163 -3.01 -3.60 -17.63
C GLY A 163 -1.54 -3.66 -18.07
N PHE A 164 -0.59 -3.40 -17.17
CA PHE A 164 0.84 -3.51 -17.46
C PHE A 164 1.26 -4.97 -17.69
N LEU A 165 0.77 -5.89 -16.87
CA LEU A 165 1.05 -7.32 -17.02
C LEU A 165 0.44 -7.88 -18.31
N ILE A 166 -0.79 -7.47 -18.65
CA ILE A 166 -1.43 -7.86 -19.91
C ILE A 166 -0.64 -7.30 -21.09
N ILE A 167 -0.25 -6.02 -21.09
CA ILE A 167 0.58 -5.44 -22.17
C ILE A 167 1.91 -6.20 -22.30
N MET A 168 2.56 -6.51 -21.18
CA MET A 168 3.82 -7.25 -21.17
C MET A 168 3.66 -8.64 -21.80
N ALA A 169 2.60 -9.37 -21.43
CA ALA A 169 2.28 -10.66 -22.02
C ALA A 169 1.95 -10.54 -23.52
N LEU A 170 1.17 -9.53 -23.92
CA LEU A 170 0.82 -9.30 -25.33
C LEU A 170 2.02 -8.88 -26.17
N ASN A 171 3.00 -8.16 -25.63
CA ASN A 171 4.22 -7.82 -26.36
C ASN A 171 5.11 -9.04 -26.68
N ILE A 172 4.90 -10.20 -26.02
CA ILE A 172 5.52 -11.48 -26.39
C ILE A 172 4.97 -11.98 -27.74
N LEU A 173 3.76 -11.57 -28.14
CA LEU A 173 3.08 -11.98 -29.39
C LEU A 173 3.75 -11.43 -30.66
N GLY A 174 4.80 -10.62 -30.54
CA GLY A 174 5.22 -9.75 -31.64
C GLY A 174 4.64 -8.36 -31.42
N ARG A 175 5.34 -7.36 -31.94
CA ARG A 175 5.12 -5.96 -31.64
C ARG A 175 3.83 -5.47 -32.31
N LEU A 176 2.69 -5.85 -31.73
CA LEU A 176 1.39 -5.29 -32.03
C LEU A 176 1.49 -3.77 -31.89
N ASN A 177 0.83 -3.03 -32.79
CA ASN A 177 0.78 -1.60 -32.64
C ASN A 177 0.08 -1.23 -31.31
N LEU A 178 0.43 -0.07 -30.77
CA LEU A 178 -0.03 0.36 -29.45
C LEU A 178 -1.56 0.35 -29.32
N VAL A 179 -2.27 0.71 -30.39
CA VAL A 179 -3.73 0.80 -30.40
C VAL A 179 -4.40 -0.58 -30.34
N LYS A 180 -3.93 -1.56 -31.13
CA LYS A 180 -4.43 -2.94 -31.13
C LYS A 180 -4.09 -3.65 -29.81
N THR A 181 -2.88 -3.44 -29.26
CA THR A 181 -2.51 -3.93 -27.92
C THR A 181 -3.45 -3.40 -26.84
N ASN A 182 -3.74 -2.09 -26.85
CA ASN A 182 -4.65 -1.50 -25.89
C ASN A 182 -6.08 -2.00 -26.04
N SER A 183 -6.57 -2.19 -27.27
CA SER A 183 -7.88 -2.78 -27.55
C SER A 183 -8.00 -4.20 -26.95
N HIS A 184 -7.02 -5.08 -27.18
CA HIS A 184 -7.01 -6.41 -26.57
C HIS A 184 -6.90 -6.33 -25.04
N LYS A 185 -6.04 -5.45 -24.53
CA LYS A 185 -5.82 -5.27 -23.09
C LYS A 185 -7.10 -4.88 -22.35
N VAL A 186 -7.84 -3.87 -22.83
CA VAL A 186 -9.06 -3.42 -22.15
C VAL A 186 -10.16 -4.48 -22.17
N PHE A 187 -10.23 -5.28 -23.25
CA PHE A 187 -11.15 -6.40 -23.34
C PHE A 187 -10.81 -7.49 -22.32
N ILE A 188 -9.55 -7.95 -22.31
CA ILE A 188 -9.07 -8.99 -21.39
C ILE A 188 -9.23 -8.53 -19.94
N ALA A 189 -8.84 -7.28 -19.62
CA ALA A 189 -9.01 -6.70 -18.29
C ALA A 189 -10.48 -6.58 -17.89
N GLY A 190 -11.38 -6.34 -18.85
CA GLY A 190 -12.82 -6.26 -18.63
C GLY A 190 -13.43 -7.61 -18.26
N ILE A 191 -13.10 -8.67 -19.00
CA ILE A 191 -13.50 -10.04 -18.66
C ILE A 191 -12.96 -10.42 -17.28
N ASN A 192 -11.68 -10.14 -17.02
CA ASN A 192 -11.06 -10.40 -15.72
C ASN A 192 -11.78 -9.68 -14.58
N ALA A 193 -12.08 -8.38 -14.75
CA ALA A 193 -12.79 -7.57 -13.77
C ALA A 193 -14.22 -8.06 -13.56
N MET A 194 -14.94 -8.42 -14.62
CA MET A 194 -16.32 -8.89 -14.55
C MET A 194 -16.44 -10.20 -13.76
N PHE A 195 -15.61 -11.20 -14.03
CA PHE A 195 -15.69 -12.48 -13.33
C PHE A 195 -15.19 -12.39 -11.88
N SER A 196 -14.14 -11.59 -11.62
CA SER A 196 -13.74 -11.32 -10.24
C SER A 196 -14.78 -10.48 -9.49
N LEU A 197 -15.47 -9.54 -10.14
CA LEU A 197 -16.57 -8.77 -9.55
C LEU A 197 -17.67 -9.68 -9.02
N LEU A 198 -18.08 -10.71 -9.77
CA LEU A 198 -19.10 -11.66 -9.32
C LEU A 198 -18.73 -12.35 -8.01
N VAL A 199 -17.45 -12.72 -7.82
CA VAL A 199 -16.96 -13.32 -6.57
C VAL A 199 -17.04 -12.32 -5.41
N PHE A 200 -16.66 -11.05 -5.64
CA PHE A 200 -16.73 -10.00 -4.61
C PHE A 200 -18.17 -9.60 -4.27
N VAL A 201 -19.09 -9.64 -5.25
CA VAL A 201 -20.54 -9.48 -5.03
C VAL A 201 -21.05 -10.58 -4.12
N ALA A 202 -20.71 -11.85 -4.42
CA ALA A 202 -21.16 -12.99 -3.63
C ALA A 202 -20.70 -12.96 -2.16
N HIS A 203 -19.59 -12.27 -1.87
CA HIS A 203 -19.06 -12.12 -0.51
C HIS A 203 -19.40 -10.77 0.15
N ASN A 204 -20.29 -9.98 -0.43
CA ASN A 204 -20.68 -8.64 0.07
C ASN A 204 -19.49 -7.68 0.28
N LYS A 205 -18.45 -7.77 -0.57
CA LYS A 205 -17.22 -6.94 -0.49
C LYS A 205 -17.26 -5.77 -1.47
N ILE A 206 -18.42 -5.13 -1.62
CA ILE A 206 -18.63 -4.03 -2.58
C ILE A 206 -19.45 -2.93 -1.93
N TYR A 207 -19.02 -1.68 -2.12
CA TYR A 207 -19.77 -0.50 -1.77
C TYR A 207 -20.45 0.08 -3.02
N TRP A 208 -21.73 -0.25 -3.22
CA TRP A 208 -22.44 0.02 -4.47
C TRP A 208 -22.49 1.49 -4.87
N THR A 209 -22.85 2.39 -3.96
CA THR A 209 -23.03 3.82 -4.28
C THR A 209 -21.73 4.44 -4.80
N ILE A 210 -20.62 4.24 -4.09
CA ILE A 210 -19.29 4.70 -4.51
C ILE A 210 -18.87 4.01 -5.81
N GLY A 211 -19.09 2.69 -5.90
CA GLY A 211 -18.74 1.90 -7.07
C GLY A 211 -19.44 2.37 -8.35
N LEU A 212 -20.73 2.73 -8.28
CA LEU A 212 -21.50 3.24 -9.41
C LEU A 212 -21.01 4.63 -9.87
N ILE A 213 -20.76 5.54 -8.93
CA ILE A 213 -20.24 6.88 -9.26
C ILE A 213 -18.85 6.77 -9.89
N LEU A 214 -17.99 5.93 -9.29
CA LEU A 214 -16.67 5.64 -9.83
C LEU A 214 -16.77 4.99 -11.22
N ALA A 215 -17.73 4.08 -11.43
CA ALA A 215 -17.96 3.43 -12.71
C ALA A 215 -18.44 4.39 -13.80
N MET A 216 -19.31 5.34 -13.47
CA MET A 216 -19.73 6.40 -14.40
C MET A 216 -18.54 7.25 -14.84
N GLY A 217 -17.71 7.69 -13.88
CA GLY A 217 -16.49 8.44 -14.17
C GLY A 217 -15.54 7.62 -15.05
N ASN A 218 -15.25 6.37 -14.66
CA ASN A 218 -14.38 5.48 -15.43
C ASN A 218 -14.89 5.20 -16.85
N GLY A 219 -16.20 5.00 -17.01
CA GLY A 219 -16.84 4.81 -18.32
C GLY A 219 -16.64 6.02 -19.23
N LEU A 220 -16.90 7.23 -18.73
CA LEU A 220 -16.67 8.48 -19.46
C LEU A 220 -15.18 8.64 -19.83
N GLY A 221 -14.30 8.47 -18.85
CA GLY A 221 -12.85 8.54 -19.05
C GLY A 221 -12.35 7.54 -20.09
N ALA A 222 -12.90 6.33 -20.08
CA ALA A 222 -12.55 5.28 -21.03
C ALA A 222 -13.05 5.55 -22.45
N TRP A 223 -14.27 6.04 -22.58
CA TRP A 223 -14.80 6.49 -23.87
C TRP A 223 -13.91 7.56 -24.47
N VAL A 224 -13.60 8.61 -23.69
CA VAL A 224 -12.67 9.67 -24.11
C VAL A 224 -11.30 9.06 -24.44
N GLY A 225 -10.72 8.26 -23.55
CA GLY A 225 -9.40 7.65 -23.72
C GLY A 225 -9.26 6.79 -24.98
N SER A 226 -10.31 6.06 -25.38
CA SER A 226 -10.31 5.29 -26.63
C SER A 226 -10.31 6.18 -27.88
N HIS A 227 -10.75 7.44 -27.75
CA HIS A 227 -10.75 8.43 -28.82
C HIS A 227 -9.41 9.16 -29.00
N PHE A 228 -8.54 9.16 -27.98
CA PHE A 228 -7.23 9.79 -28.05
C PHE A 228 -6.09 8.77 -28.22
N ALA A 229 -5.00 9.18 -28.87
CA ALA A 229 -3.72 8.47 -28.84
C ALA A 229 -2.75 9.36 -28.09
N VAL A 230 -2.41 9.02 -26.84
CA VAL A 230 -1.55 9.87 -26.01
C VAL A 230 -0.10 9.47 -26.19
N SER A 231 0.64 10.24 -26.98
CA SER A 231 2.11 10.15 -27.08
C SER A 231 2.84 11.24 -26.26
N LYS A 232 2.15 12.31 -25.82
CA LYS A 232 2.80 13.52 -25.23
C LYS A 232 2.63 13.75 -23.71
N GLY A 233 2.12 12.79 -22.94
CA GLY A 233 1.81 12.97 -21.51
C GLY A 233 2.43 11.94 -20.56
N GLU A 234 3.29 11.06 -21.07
CA GLU A 234 3.70 9.86 -20.36
C GLU A 234 4.47 10.12 -19.06
N ARG A 235 5.43 11.07 -19.08
CA ARG A 235 6.18 11.47 -17.88
C ARG A 235 5.25 12.01 -16.79
N PHE A 236 4.24 12.78 -17.17
CA PHE A 236 3.25 13.36 -16.25
C PHE A 236 2.35 12.27 -15.63
N ILE A 237 1.81 11.37 -16.46
CA ILE A 237 1.02 10.20 -16.02
C ILE A 237 1.84 9.37 -15.02
N ARG A 238 3.10 9.10 -15.35
CA ARG A 238 4.01 8.34 -14.48
C ARG A 238 4.25 9.03 -13.14
N MET A 239 4.52 10.34 -13.15
CA MET A 239 4.76 11.11 -11.94
C MET A 239 3.55 11.06 -11.00
N ILE A 240 2.33 11.25 -11.52
CA ILE A 240 1.11 11.14 -10.72
C ILE A 240 0.96 9.73 -10.14
N LEU A 241 1.14 8.69 -10.97
CA LEU A 241 1.08 7.30 -10.51
C LEU A 241 2.09 7.02 -9.41
N THR A 242 3.34 7.44 -9.59
CA THR A 242 4.40 7.29 -8.58
C THR A 242 4.02 7.96 -7.27
N MET A 243 3.53 9.20 -7.30
CA MET A 243 3.10 9.91 -6.08
C MET A 243 1.95 9.20 -5.38
N CYS A 244 0.93 8.76 -6.12
CA CYS A 244 -0.21 8.04 -5.55
C CYS A 244 0.18 6.69 -4.96
N VAL A 245 1.08 5.95 -5.61
CA VAL A 245 1.57 4.67 -5.10
C VAL A 245 2.42 4.87 -3.85
N ILE A 246 3.28 5.89 -3.79
CA ILE A 246 4.05 6.22 -2.57
C ILE A 246 3.09 6.59 -1.43
N ALA A 247 2.13 7.49 -1.69
CA ALA A 247 1.14 7.88 -0.69
C ALA A 247 0.34 6.68 -0.16
N MET A 248 0.00 5.74 -1.05
CA MET A 248 -0.68 4.49 -0.70
C MET A 248 0.17 3.57 0.17
N VAL A 249 1.45 3.38 -0.19
CA VAL A 249 2.37 2.56 0.61
C VAL A 249 2.49 3.13 2.01
N VAL A 250 2.66 4.46 2.14
CA VAL A 250 2.69 5.14 3.44
C VAL A 250 1.39 4.91 4.20
N LYS A 251 0.23 5.10 3.57
CA LYS A 251 -1.09 4.93 4.21
C LYS A 251 -1.37 3.49 4.65
N LEU A 252 -0.84 2.49 3.94
CA LEU A 252 -1.00 1.09 4.31
C LEU A 252 -0.05 0.66 5.44
N LEU A 253 1.10 1.31 5.58
CA LEU A 253 2.09 1.00 6.61
C LEU A 253 1.87 1.80 7.91
N VAL A 254 1.34 3.02 7.80
CA VAL A 254 1.31 4.00 8.88
C VAL A 254 -0.09 4.61 9.00
N SER A 255 -0.64 4.61 10.21
CA SER A 255 -1.86 5.34 10.52
C SER A 255 -1.62 6.85 10.41
N SER A 256 -2.67 7.58 10.01
CA SER A 256 -2.60 9.04 9.89
C SER A 256 -2.54 9.76 11.25
N ILE A 257 -2.89 9.06 12.32
CA ILE A 257 -2.84 9.52 13.71
C ILE A 257 -2.00 8.49 14.49
N GLY A 258 -1.06 8.98 15.28
CA GLY A 258 -0.31 8.17 16.25
C GLY A 258 -0.64 8.58 17.68
N ILE A 259 -0.25 7.76 18.64
CA ILE A 259 -0.39 8.07 20.07
C ILE A 259 0.99 8.37 20.67
N GLY A 260 1.11 9.53 21.32
CA GLY A 260 2.31 9.91 22.07
C GLY A 260 2.19 9.58 23.55
N ALA A 261 3.29 9.15 24.16
CA ALA A 261 3.35 8.75 25.57
C ALA A 261 4.15 9.71 26.46
N TYR A 262 4.20 11.01 26.12
CA TYR A 262 5.08 11.97 26.81
C TYR A 262 4.52 12.50 28.15
N LEU A 263 3.24 12.87 28.18
CA LEU A 263 2.69 13.74 29.23
C LEU A 263 2.10 12.98 30.42
N GLY A 264 2.10 13.62 31.59
CA GLY A 264 1.38 13.19 32.81
C GLY A 264 2.30 12.67 33.92
N GLU A 265 1.79 12.68 35.15
CA GLU A 265 2.52 12.32 36.37
C GLU A 265 3.13 10.92 36.35
N GLU A 266 4.26 10.71 37.02
CA GLU A 266 4.98 9.43 37.14
C GLU A 266 4.32 8.44 38.15
N ASP A 267 3.00 8.25 38.05
CA ASP A 267 2.21 7.40 38.95
C ASP A 267 1.50 6.22 38.27
N ASP A 268 1.13 5.22 39.08
CA ASP A 268 0.43 4.00 38.63
C ASP A 268 -0.96 4.31 38.03
N LYS A 269 -1.61 5.37 38.52
CA LYS A 269 -2.95 5.79 38.07
C LYS A 269 -2.89 6.29 36.61
N THR A 270 -1.84 7.02 36.27
CA THR A 270 -1.60 7.57 34.93
C THR A 270 -1.14 6.47 33.99
N ASP A 271 -0.34 5.51 34.47
CA ASP A 271 0.01 4.30 33.72
C ASP A 271 -1.21 3.46 33.34
N ALA A 272 -2.16 3.27 34.26
CA ALA A 272 -3.41 2.58 33.95
C ALA A 272 -4.21 3.30 32.86
N ARG A 273 -4.24 4.64 32.87
CA ARG A 273 -4.90 5.43 31.81
C ARG A 273 -4.20 5.23 30.46
N TYR A 274 -2.87 5.27 30.42
CA TYR A 274 -2.10 4.98 29.20
C TYR A 274 -2.35 3.57 28.68
N PHE A 275 -2.40 2.57 29.58
CA PHE A 275 -2.67 1.18 29.20
C PHE A 275 -3.98 1.06 28.40
N HIS A 276 -5.05 1.64 28.93
CA HIS A 276 -6.36 1.61 28.27
C HIS A 276 -6.39 2.47 27.00
N ALA A 277 -5.82 3.68 27.03
CA ALA A 277 -5.83 4.58 25.89
C ALA A 277 -5.05 4.02 24.69
N ILE A 278 -3.91 3.37 24.91
CA ILE A 278 -3.11 2.77 23.83
C ILE A 278 -3.83 1.56 23.24
N ILE A 279 -4.45 0.70 24.08
CA ILE A 279 -5.26 -0.43 23.58
C ILE A 279 -6.41 0.06 22.71
N GLU A 280 -7.15 1.08 23.17
CA GLU A 280 -8.27 1.65 22.43
C GLU A 280 -7.78 2.28 21.12
N ALA A 281 -6.71 3.07 21.16
CA ALA A 281 -6.13 3.69 19.97
C ALA A 281 -5.73 2.65 18.90
N ILE A 282 -5.07 1.57 19.32
CA ILE A 282 -4.74 0.45 18.41
C ILE A 282 -6.01 -0.21 17.87
N GLY A 283 -7.01 -0.43 18.73
CA GLY A 283 -8.32 -0.98 18.33
C GLY A 283 -9.04 -0.11 17.28
N LEU A 284 -8.85 1.21 17.34
CA LEU A 284 -9.36 2.19 16.37
C LEU A 284 -8.46 2.32 15.11
N GLY A 285 -7.36 1.57 15.03
CA GLY A 285 -6.48 1.53 13.87
C GLY A 285 -5.28 2.48 13.93
N CYS A 286 -4.92 3.02 15.10
CA CYS A 286 -3.63 3.69 15.28
C CYS A 286 -2.51 2.65 15.25
N SER A 287 -1.57 2.81 14.33
CA SER A 287 -0.43 1.91 14.17
C SER A 287 0.89 2.56 14.56
N VAL A 288 0.92 3.81 15.05
CA VAL A 288 2.16 4.48 15.48
C VAL A 288 2.07 4.84 16.96
N ILE A 289 3.06 4.41 17.72
CA ILE A 289 3.23 4.79 19.12
C ILE A 289 4.57 5.51 19.27
N ASP A 290 4.53 6.73 19.77
CA ASP A 290 5.70 7.54 20.05
C ASP A 290 5.99 7.58 21.55
N THR A 291 7.21 7.22 21.93
CA THR A 291 7.71 7.26 23.30
C THR A 291 9.16 7.77 23.31
N ALA A 292 9.81 7.81 24.47
CA ALA A 292 11.24 8.05 24.61
C ALA A 292 11.74 7.45 25.93
N ILE A 293 13.04 7.15 26.00
CA ILE A 293 13.67 6.59 27.21
C ILE A 293 13.43 7.46 28.45
N ASN A 294 13.35 8.78 28.29
CA ASN A 294 13.19 9.72 29.39
C ASN A 294 11.74 10.12 29.69
N TYR A 295 10.75 9.64 28.94
CA TYR A 295 9.36 10.04 29.15
C TYR A 295 8.80 9.44 30.44
N ARG A 296 8.35 10.31 31.34
CA ARG A 296 7.78 9.95 32.65
C ARG A 296 8.70 9.00 33.41
N ASP A 297 9.98 9.35 33.51
CA ASP A 297 11.01 8.57 34.20
C ASP A 297 11.04 7.08 33.80
N MET A 298 11.18 6.84 32.49
CA MET A 298 11.17 5.51 31.84
C MET A 298 9.84 4.74 31.90
N ARG A 299 8.84 5.20 32.66
CA ARG A 299 7.55 4.49 32.80
C ARG A 299 6.79 4.39 31.49
N SER A 300 6.94 5.36 30.60
CA SER A 300 6.23 5.40 29.31
C SER A 300 6.62 4.25 28.38
N GLU A 301 7.90 3.91 28.29
CA GLU A 301 8.33 2.72 27.54
C GLU A 301 7.86 1.43 28.21
N LYS A 302 7.94 1.34 29.54
CA LYS A 302 7.48 0.17 30.29
C LYS A 302 5.98 -0.07 30.10
N ILE A 303 5.14 0.98 30.10
CA ILE A 303 3.70 0.83 29.88
C ILE A 303 3.38 0.47 28.43
N VAL A 304 4.04 1.09 27.45
CA VAL A 304 3.90 0.71 26.03
C VAL A 304 4.27 -0.76 25.84
N GLY A 305 5.38 -1.21 26.43
CA GLY A 305 5.80 -2.61 26.41
C GLY A 305 4.75 -3.56 26.99
N ARG A 306 4.22 -3.25 28.18
CA ARG A 306 3.14 -4.03 28.81
C ARG A 306 1.89 -4.12 27.93
N VAL A 307 1.50 -3.03 27.27
CA VAL A 307 0.36 -3.03 26.34
C VAL A 307 0.62 -3.94 25.15
N ILE A 308 1.75 -3.78 24.47
CA ILE A 308 2.08 -4.58 23.28
C ILE A 308 2.16 -6.07 23.63
N GLN A 309 2.83 -6.43 24.73
CA GLN A 309 2.89 -7.82 25.18
C GLN A 309 1.50 -8.38 25.54
N SER A 310 0.63 -7.58 26.15
CA SER A 310 -0.76 -7.98 26.45
C SER A 310 -1.56 -8.26 25.17
N LEU A 311 -1.39 -7.43 24.15
CA LEU A 311 -2.03 -7.62 22.85
C LEU A 311 -1.43 -8.81 22.10
N MET A 312 -0.11 -9.02 22.13
CA MET A 312 0.58 -10.15 21.49
C MET A 312 0.12 -11.50 22.05
N LYS A 313 -0.25 -11.57 23.33
CA LYS A 313 -0.86 -12.77 23.93
C LYS A 313 -2.19 -13.15 23.28
N LYS A 314 -2.92 -12.18 22.72
CA LYS A 314 -4.22 -12.39 22.04
C LYS A 314 -4.04 -12.55 20.54
N ASP A 315 -3.20 -11.72 19.93
CA ASP A 315 -2.85 -11.76 18.51
C ASP A 315 -1.32 -11.60 18.36
N PRO A 316 -0.57 -12.70 18.15
CA PRO A 316 0.87 -12.65 17.94
C PRO A 316 1.30 -11.75 16.76
N GLN A 317 0.40 -11.45 15.82
CA GLN A 317 0.70 -10.59 14.67
C GLN A 317 0.67 -9.09 15.01
N ILE A 318 0.23 -8.69 16.21
CA ILE A 318 0.07 -7.27 16.55
C ILE A 318 1.39 -6.49 16.45
N ARG A 319 2.53 -7.12 16.77
CA ARG A 319 3.84 -6.46 16.69
C ARG A 319 4.17 -5.98 15.28
N GLU A 320 3.74 -6.75 14.27
CA GLU A 320 3.91 -6.41 12.85
C GLU A 320 2.92 -5.34 12.37
N GLN A 321 1.91 -5.01 13.18
CA GLN A 321 0.86 -4.05 12.86
C GLN A 321 1.09 -2.68 13.53
N VAL A 322 2.05 -2.58 14.45
CA VAL A 322 2.39 -1.35 15.16
C VAL A 322 3.85 -0.96 14.92
N ILE A 323 4.07 0.34 14.79
CA ILE A 323 5.35 1.00 14.67
C ILE A 323 5.64 1.65 16.01
N ILE A 324 6.71 1.20 16.66
CA ILE A 324 7.21 1.78 17.91
C ILE A 324 8.35 2.74 17.57
N ALA A 325 8.09 4.03 17.82
CA ALA A 325 9.08 5.08 17.75
C ALA A 325 9.58 5.41 19.17
N THR A 326 10.88 5.32 19.41
CA THR A 326 11.50 5.82 20.65
C THR A 326 12.71 6.70 20.34
N LYS A 327 13.25 7.34 21.38
CA LYS A 327 14.29 8.36 21.27
C LYS A 327 15.27 8.25 22.43
N GLY A 328 16.54 8.54 22.18
CA GLY A 328 17.58 8.64 23.20
C GLY A 328 18.50 9.83 22.97
N GLY A 329 19.17 10.27 24.04
CA GLY A 329 20.02 11.47 24.04
C GLY A 329 19.83 12.29 25.31
N PHE A 330 18.62 12.34 25.85
CA PHE A 330 18.36 12.81 27.21
C PHE A 330 18.73 11.73 28.23
N ILE A 331 19.41 12.14 29.30
CA ILE A 331 19.75 11.30 30.45
C ILE A 331 18.47 10.94 31.19
N PRO A 332 18.04 9.66 31.15
CA PRO A 332 16.84 9.24 31.84
C PRO A 332 17.11 9.00 33.32
N VAL A 333 16.04 9.00 34.09
CA VAL A 333 15.99 8.47 35.45
C VAL A 333 14.88 7.41 35.51
N ASP A 334 14.98 6.48 36.44
CA ASP A 334 13.97 5.44 36.64
C ASP A 334 13.28 5.66 37.99
N SER A 335 12.04 6.16 37.97
CA SER A 335 11.24 6.39 39.18
C SER A 335 10.90 5.10 39.93
N GLU A 336 10.99 3.94 39.27
CA GLU A 336 10.73 2.63 39.89
C GLU A 336 12.00 1.97 40.44
N SER A 337 13.17 2.59 40.26
CA SER A 337 14.44 2.04 40.79
C SER A 337 14.56 2.12 42.31
N GLY A 338 13.81 3.03 42.94
CA GLY A 338 13.97 3.39 44.35
C GLY A 338 15.24 4.20 44.65
N GLU A 339 16.06 4.51 43.65
CA GLU A 339 17.25 5.36 43.78
C GLU A 339 16.89 6.84 43.63
N ALA A 340 17.62 7.72 44.31
CA ALA A 340 17.54 9.15 44.02
C ALA A 340 18.04 9.41 42.58
N PRO A 341 17.46 10.36 41.83
CA PRO A 341 17.84 10.65 40.43
C PRO A 341 19.34 10.76 40.17
N SER A 342 20.06 11.50 41.03
CA SER A 342 21.51 11.68 40.92
C SER A 342 22.30 10.38 41.18
N GLU A 343 21.78 9.52 42.05
CA GLU A 343 22.41 8.24 42.35
C GLU A 343 22.23 7.25 41.21
N PHE A 344 21.04 7.19 40.62
CA PHE A 344 20.75 6.40 39.42
C PHE A 344 21.71 6.77 38.28
N VAL A 345 21.82 8.06 37.95
CA VAL A 345 22.71 8.53 36.87
C VAL A 345 24.17 8.19 37.18
N ARG A 346 24.61 8.38 38.43
CA ARG A 346 25.98 8.07 38.86
C ARG A 346 26.27 6.58 38.74
N ASN A 347 25.40 5.73 39.25
CA ASN A 347 25.63 4.29 39.28
C ASN A 347 25.50 3.69 37.88
N ARG A 348 24.46 4.08 37.12
CA ARG A 348 24.14 3.49 35.82
C ARG A 348 25.06 3.96 34.70
N PHE A 349 25.42 5.24 34.65
CA PHE A 349 26.15 5.80 33.51
C PHE A 349 27.60 6.16 33.84
N LEU A 350 27.87 6.78 35.00
CA LEU A 350 29.22 7.25 35.34
C LEU A 350 30.11 6.13 35.87
N LYS A 351 29.70 5.41 36.93
CA LYS A 351 30.48 4.32 37.52
C LYS A 351 30.65 3.13 36.57
N ALA A 352 29.66 2.89 35.71
CA ALA A 352 29.72 1.88 34.67
C ALA A 352 30.66 2.26 33.50
N GLY A 353 31.22 3.48 33.49
CA GLY A 353 32.15 3.94 32.45
C GLY A 353 31.49 4.26 31.10
N ILE A 354 30.16 4.33 31.05
CA ILE A 354 29.42 4.63 29.82
C ILE A 354 29.57 6.12 29.48
N LEU A 355 29.41 6.99 30.48
CA LEU A 355 29.58 8.43 30.38
C LEU A 355 30.65 8.93 31.36
N ASN A 356 31.34 9.99 30.97
CA ASN A 356 32.08 10.87 31.87
C ASN A 356 31.28 12.17 32.10
N ARG A 357 31.62 12.93 33.14
CA ARG A 357 30.96 14.23 33.40
C ARG A 357 31.08 15.20 32.22
N ALA A 358 32.20 15.17 31.49
CA ALA A 358 32.42 16.00 30.31
C ALA A 358 31.55 15.60 29.11
N ASP A 359 31.04 14.35 29.10
CA ASP A 359 30.15 13.86 28.05
C ASP A 359 28.70 14.33 28.25
N ILE A 360 28.40 14.96 29.40
CA ILE A 360 27.07 15.46 29.77
C ILE A 360 26.96 16.95 29.42
N VAL A 361 26.15 17.24 28.41
CA VAL A 361 25.88 18.59 27.92
C VAL A 361 24.65 19.16 28.63
N MET A 362 24.77 20.41 29.10
CA MET A 362 23.73 21.14 29.86
C MET A 362 23.14 20.38 31.06
N GLY A 363 23.87 19.40 31.60
CA GLY A 363 23.45 18.60 32.74
C GLY A 363 22.40 17.53 32.46
N CYS A 364 21.92 17.39 31.21
CA CYS A 364 20.80 16.48 30.90
C CYS A 364 20.92 15.74 29.56
N HIS A 365 21.95 15.99 28.75
CA HIS A 365 22.11 15.39 27.43
C HIS A 365 23.44 14.68 27.23
N SER A 366 23.46 13.66 26.38
CA SER A 366 24.69 13.16 25.76
C SER A 366 24.41 12.50 24.41
N LEU A 367 25.27 12.75 23.42
CA LEU A 367 25.23 12.12 22.11
C LEU A 367 26.36 11.10 21.91
N LYS A 368 27.07 10.76 22.98
CA LYS A 368 28.17 9.80 22.93
C LYS A 368 27.66 8.45 22.37
N PRO A 369 28.32 7.86 21.35
CA PRO A 369 27.83 6.65 20.69
C PRO A 369 27.55 5.48 21.64
N GLU A 370 28.42 5.26 22.64
CA GLU A 370 28.26 4.19 23.63
C GLU A 370 27.03 4.42 24.50
N TYR A 371 26.74 5.68 24.84
CA TYR A 371 25.57 6.05 25.62
C TYR A 371 24.28 5.92 24.82
N ILE A 372 24.27 6.32 23.55
CA ILE A 372 23.11 6.12 22.67
C ILE A 372 22.83 4.62 22.49
N ARG A 373 23.88 3.80 22.33
CA ARG A 373 23.75 2.34 22.30
C ARG A 373 23.14 1.81 23.59
N GLU A 374 23.58 2.29 24.76
CA GLU A 374 22.99 1.91 26.04
C GLU A 374 21.50 2.31 26.12
N CYS A 375 21.15 3.52 25.67
CA CYS A 375 19.75 3.96 25.61
C CYS A 375 18.89 3.01 24.76
N VAL A 376 19.38 2.58 23.59
CA VAL A 376 18.67 1.60 22.74
C VAL A 376 18.45 0.29 23.50
N LEU A 377 19.47 -0.23 24.19
CA LEU A 377 19.36 -1.48 24.95
C LEU A 377 18.38 -1.36 26.12
N MET A 378 18.40 -0.23 26.84
CA MET A 378 17.45 0.06 27.90
C MET A 378 16.03 0.19 27.36
N SER A 379 15.83 0.88 26.22
CA SER A 379 14.53 0.99 25.56
C SER A 379 13.98 -0.38 25.15
N LEU A 380 14.79 -1.23 24.53
CA LEU A 380 14.39 -2.61 24.17
C LEU A 380 13.97 -3.41 25.41
N LYS A 381 14.69 -3.26 26.52
CA LYS A 381 14.36 -3.91 27.79
C LYS A 381 13.06 -3.38 28.40
N ASN A 382 12.87 -2.06 28.44
CA ASN A 382 11.66 -1.44 28.97
C ASN A 382 10.42 -1.84 28.17
N LEU A 383 10.52 -1.78 26.84
CA LEU A 383 9.47 -2.19 25.93
C LEU A 383 9.27 -3.73 25.93
N GLY A 384 10.31 -4.48 26.31
CA GLY A 384 10.37 -5.93 26.20
C GLY A 384 10.16 -6.40 24.75
N LEU A 385 10.87 -5.77 23.81
CA LEU A 385 10.80 -6.04 22.38
C LEU A 385 12.18 -6.41 21.84
N GLU A 386 12.20 -7.18 20.74
CA GLU A 386 13.44 -7.57 20.05
C GLU A 386 14.00 -6.46 19.14
N TYR A 387 13.13 -5.58 18.64
CA TYR A 387 13.48 -4.48 17.76
C TYR A 387 12.59 -3.25 17.97
N ILE A 388 13.14 -2.08 17.61
CA ILE A 388 12.45 -0.78 17.55
C ILE A 388 12.35 -0.39 16.07
N ASP A 389 11.18 0.07 15.63
CA ASP A 389 10.95 0.42 14.22
C ASP A 389 11.63 1.72 13.82
N ILE A 390 11.57 2.73 14.71
CA ILE A 390 12.15 4.05 14.48
C ILE A 390 12.85 4.50 15.76
N TYR A 391 14.13 4.83 15.64
CA TYR A 391 14.92 5.37 16.75
C TYR A 391 15.41 6.78 16.42
N TYR A 392 15.00 7.77 17.21
CA TYR A 392 15.40 9.16 17.04
C TYR A 392 16.54 9.54 17.99
N ILE A 393 17.39 10.45 17.53
CA ILE A 393 18.27 11.21 18.42
C ILE A 393 17.47 12.37 19.01
N HIS A 394 17.39 12.42 20.33
CA HIS A 394 16.53 13.35 21.05
C HIS A 394 17.28 14.65 21.33
N ASN A 395 16.88 15.73 20.65
CA ASN A 395 17.45 17.08 20.74
C ASN A 395 18.97 17.16 20.49
N PRO A 396 19.46 16.85 19.27
CA PRO A 396 20.89 16.85 18.98
C PRO A 396 21.55 18.24 18.89
N GLU A 397 20.79 19.33 18.82
CA GLU A 397 21.28 20.68 18.50
C GLU A 397 21.20 21.69 19.67
N LEU A 398 21.40 21.22 20.91
CA LEU A 398 21.44 22.11 22.08
C LEU A 398 22.86 22.52 22.48
#